data_AF-A0A8S1E057-F1
#
_entry.id   AF-A0A8S1E057-F1
#
_cell.length_a   1.000
_cell.length_b   1.000
_cell.length_c   1.000
_cell.angle_alpha   90.00
_cell.angle_beta   90.00
_cell.angle_gamma   90.00
#
_symmetry.space_group_name_H-M   'P 1'
#
loop_
_entity.id
_entity.type
_entity.pdbx_description
1 polymer ?
#
loop_
_entity_poly.entity_id
_entity_poly.type
_entity_poly.pdbx_seq_one_letter_code
_entity_poly.pdbx_strand_id
1 'polypeptide(L)'
;MESLIVKLASLPDIFVQHQKIGEKDFTEKEKYDILQKLAQQNPSVFLTRYAEHMSADDCLVFENTEDPFISSMLQQIRAKKEPTKREKKNRRFNKMQKLLKEGSFFSDLKMREREPYLYDAMVGRFLNEAERIQLRPTVNRDGGECSWSDMMSRFEDSQVISERRNVQETEWEPNSSTCHEEDRGHDHSSRFFAHVSNRMAGGGTEFIPEEDGDDDEDEDDDITKLRKEMEKLAKLEASQYDELGDQDTPAMLRSEFESYMQQRFLAGKDHQFFDYSTCDNINEIDPIKERDDEERWFDKD
;
A
#
# COMPACT_ATOMS: atom_id res chain seq x y z
N MET A 1 -32.88 -13.99 7.50
CA MET A 1 -33.38 -12.61 7.33
C MET A 1 -32.91 -11.73 8.48
N GLU A 2 -33.15 -12.12 9.73
CA GLU A 2 -32.77 -11.32 10.91
C GLU A 2 -31.25 -11.08 11.01
N SER A 3 -30.41 -12.09 10.76
CA SER A 3 -28.94 -11.94 10.78
C SER A 3 -28.42 -10.90 9.78
N LEU A 4 -28.97 -10.90 8.56
CA LEU A 4 -28.62 -9.93 7.51
C LEU A 4 -29.01 -8.50 7.92
N ILE A 5 -30.21 -8.33 8.46
CA ILE A 5 -30.70 -7.00 8.86
C ILE A 5 -29.92 -6.46 10.06
N VAL A 6 -29.57 -7.30 11.03
CA VAL A 6 -28.70 -6.92 12.15
C VAL A 6 -27.32 -6.49 11.65
N LYS A 7 -26.73 -7.24 10.71
CA LYS A 7 -25.44 -6.91 10.08
C LYS A 7 -25.50 -5.57 9.32
N LEU A 8 -26.60 -5.27 8.64
CA LEU A 8 -26.78 -3.98 7.97
C LEU A 8 -27.01 -2.84 8.99
N ALA A 9 -27.80 -3.08 10.04
CA ALA A 9 -28.10 -2.06 11.04
C ALA A 9 -26.86 -1.60 11.85
N SER A 10 -25.87 -2.48 12.02
CA SER A 10 -24.60 -2.15 12.70
C SER A 10 -23.61 -1.37 11.84
N LEU A 11 -23.83 -1.27 10.52
CA LEU A 11 -22.96 -0.50 9.64
C LEU A 11 -23.22 1.01 9.82
N PRO A 12 -22.16 1.82 10.01
CA PRO A 12 -22.31 3.22 10.39
C PRO A 12 -22.91 4.07 9.26
N ASP A 13 -22.60 3.75 8.00
CA ASP A 13 -22.84 4.64 6.85
C ASP A 13 -23.90 4.11 5.87
N ILE A 14 -24.90 3.37 6.37
CA ILE A 14 -25.99 2.86 5.52
C ILE A 14 -27.10 3.90 5.36
N PHE A 15 -27.39 4.22 4.10
CA PHE A 15 -28.58 4.97 3.75
C PHE A 15 -29.85 4.15 3.97
N VAL A 16 -30.57 4.44 5.06
CA VAL A 16 -31.86 3.79 5.39
C VAL A 16 -33.03 4.63 4.89
N GLN A 17 -33.01 5.94 5.19
CA GLN A 17 -34.05 6.90 4.80
C GLN A 17 -33.49 8.34 4.83
N HIS A 18 -34.09 9.24 4.04
CA HIS A 18 -33.79 10.67 4.11
C HIS A 18 -34.18 11.24 5.49
N GLN A 19 -33.21 11.82 6.19
CA GLN A 19 -33.42 12.61 7.41
C GLN A 19 -33.37 14.10 7.09
N LYS A 20 -34.09 14.92 7.86
CA LYS A 20 -34.00 16.38 7.74
C LYS A 20 -32.74 16.88 8.46
N ILE A 21 -32.20 17.99 7.99
CA ILE A 21 -31.10 18.70 8.68
C ILE A 21 -31.50 18.95 10.15
N GLY A 22 -30.71 18.41 11.09
CA GLY A 22 -30.89 18.55 12.53
C GLY A 22 -31.70 17.45 13.23
N GLU A 23 -32.14 16.41 12.53
CA GLU A 23 -32.71 15.21 13.16
C GLU A 23 -31.60 14.36 13.81
N LYS A 24 -31.98 13.58 14.84
CA LYS A 24 -31.05 12.63 15.46
C LYS A 24 -30.82 11.43 14.55
N ASP A 25 -29.60 10.93 14.54
CA ASP A 25 -29.25 9.69 13.84
C ASP A 25 -30.12 8.54 14.35
N PHE A 26 -30.53 7.66 13.42
CA PHE A 26 -31.31 6.49 13.77
C PHE A 26 -30.50 5.56 14.68
N THR A 27 -31.13 5.12 15.76
CA THR A 27 -30.58 4.04 16.58
C THR A 27 -30.57 2.71 15.80
N GLU A 28 -29.71 1.77 16.18
CA GLU A 28 -29.61 0.46 15.52
C GLU A 28 -30.97 -0.26 15.47
N LYS A 29 -31.80 -0.10 16.51
CA LYS A 29 -33.16 -0.66 16.58
C LYS A 29 -34.10 -0.03 15.55
N GLU A 30 -34.04 1.29 15.37
CA GLU A 30 -34.85 1.99 14.37
C GLU A 30 -34.40 1.64 12.95
N LYS A 31 -33.08 1.54 12.71
CA LYS A 31 -32.53 1.05 11.44
C LYS A 31 -33.05 -0.36 11.13
N TYR A 32 -33.03 -1.26 12.12
CA TYR A 32 -33.54 -2.63 11.98
C TYR A 32 -35.01 -2.64 11.55
N ASP A 33 -35.88 -1.90 12.23
CA ASP A 33 -37.32 -1.86 11.93
C ASP A 33 -37.61 -1.37 10.51
N ILE A 34 -36.89 -0.34 10.04
CA ILE A 34 -37.07 0.21 8.70
C ILE A 34 -36.57 -0.79 7.64
N LEU A 35 -35.40 -1.38 7.85
CA LEU A 35 -34.83 -2.38 6.94
C LEU A 35 -35.70 -3.64 6.86
N GLN A 36 -36.23 -4.12 7.98
CA GLN A 36 -37.14 -5.27 8.02
C GLN A 36 -38.43 -5.00 7.25
N LYS A 37 -39.04 -3.83 7.43
CA LYS A 37 -40.23 -3.42 6.67
C LYS A 37 -39.93 -3.35 5.18
N LEU A 38 -38.78 -2.78 4.78
CA LEU A 38 -38.40 -2.67 3.38
C LEU A 38 -38.15 -4.04 2.74
N ALA A 39 -37.46 -4.95 3.44
CA ALA A 39 -37.19 -6.30 2.97
C ALA A 39 -38.47 -7.13 2.75
N GLN A 40 -39.49 -6.93 3.59
CA GLN A 40 -40.77 -7.64 3.47
C GLN A 40 -41.70 -7.02 2.43
N GLN A 41 -41.79 -5.68 2.38
CA GLN A 41 -42.74 -4.98 1.52
C GLN A 41 -42.22 -4.81 0.09
N ASN A 42 -40.92 -4.55 -0.07
CA ASN A 42 -40.29 -4.30 -1.38
C ASN A 42 -38.90 -4.95 -1.46
N PRO A 43 -38.83 -6.29 -1.62
CA PRO A 43 -37.55 -6.99 -1.68
C PRO A 43 -36.62 -6.53 -2.82
N SER A 44 -37.17 -6.13 -3.97
CA SER A 44 -36.40 -5.64 -5.12
C SER A 44 -35.66 -4.32 -4.82
N VAL A 45 -36.32 -3.37 -4.13
CA VAL A 45 -35.70 -2.11 -3.70
C VAL A 45 -34.65 -2.36 -2.63
N PHE A 46 -34.93 -3.28 -1.70
CA PHE A 46 -33.98 -3.68 -0.67
C PHE A 46 -32.70 -4.24 -1.30
N LEU A 47 -32.82 -5.20 -2.22
CA LEU A 47 -31.66 -5.80 -2.89
C LEU A 47 -30.90 -4.75 -3.71
N THR A 48 -31.59 -3.88 -4.44
CA THR A 48 -30.93 -2.84 -5.26
C THR A 48 -30.05 -1.91 -4.41
N ARG A 49 -30.47 -1.61 -3.18
CA ARG A 49 -29.73 -0.71 -2.27
C ARG A 49 -28.63 -1.41 -1.49
N TYR A 50 -28.84 -2.66 -1.09
CA TYR A 50 -27.96 -3.33 -0.12
C TYR A 50 -27.21 -4.54 -0.68
N ALA A 51 -27.38 -4.87 -1.97
CA ALA A 51 -26.68 -5.98 -2.64
C ALA A 51 -25.15 -5.88 -2.59
N GLU A 52 -24.58 -4.70 -2.33
CA GLU A 52 -23.13 -4.53 -2.14
C GLU A 52 -22.62 -5.10 -0.81
N HIS A 53 -23.47 -5.22 0.20
CA HIS A 53 -23.11 -5.69 1.54
C HIS A 53 -23.59 -7.11 1.85
N MET A 54 -24.24 -7.77 0.89
CA MET A 54 -24.80 -9.11 1.01
C MET A 54 -23.81 -10.19 0.58
N SER A 55 -23.79 -11.30 1.33
CA SER A 55 -23.04 -12.51 0.95
C SER A 55 -23.92 -13.49 0.16
N ALA A 56 -23.30 -14.56 -0.36
CA ALA A 56 -24.02 -15.64 -1.02
C ALA A 56 -25.03 -16.36 -0.09
N ASP A 57 -24.73 -16.44 1.21
CA ASP A 57 -25.60 -17.07 2.21
C ASP A 57 -26.84 -16.21 2.51
N ASP A 58 -26.66 -14.89 2.50
CA ASP A 58 -27.75 -13.92 2.71
C ASP A 58 -28.81 -14.00 1.58
N CYS A 59 -28.42 -14.45 0.39
CA CYS A 59 -29.32 -14.65 -0.75
C CYS A 59 -30.35 -15.76 -0.53
N LEU A 60 -30.09 -16.74 0.35
CA LEU A 60 -31.03 -17.84 0.64
C LEU A 60 -32.38 -17.32 1.16
N VAL A 61 -32.36 -16.15 1.81
CA VAL A 61 -33.57 -15.51 2.38
C VAL A 61 -34.58 -15.12 1.30
N PHE A 62 -34.13 -14.89 0.06
CA PHE A 62 -34.95 -14.36 -1.03
C PHE A 62 -35.21 -15.37 -2.15
N GLU A 63 -34.70 -16.61 -2.06
CA GLU A 63 -34.84 -17.65 -3.10
C GLU A 63 -36.29 -18.00 -3.43
N ASN A 64 -37.19 -17.90 -2.44
CA ASN A 64 -38.60 -18.23 -2.60
C ASN A 64 -39.42 -17.12 -3.29
N THR A 65 -38.79 -16.04 -3.73
CA THR A 65 -39.49 -14.92 -4.38
C THR A 65 -39.62 -15.19 -5.88
N GLU A 66 -40.85 -15.23 -6.39
CA GLU A 66 -41.16 -15.58 -7.79
C GLU A 66 -40.82 -14.48 -8.82
N ASP A 67 -40.09 -13.43 -8.43
CA ASP A 67 -39.74 -12.31 -9.31
C ASP A 67 -38.45 -12.60 -10.12
N PRO A 68 -38.51 -12.61 -11.46
CA PRO A 68 -37.34 -12.82 -12.33
C PRO A 68 -36.22 -11.79 -12.14
N PHE A 69 -36.56 -10.55 -11.74
CA PHE A 69 -35.56 -9.52 -11.50
C PHE A 69 -34.76 -9.82 -10.23
N ILE A 70 -35.45 -10.28 -9.19
CA ILE A 70 -34.82 -10.69 -7.92
C ILE A 70 -33.93 -11.90 -8.15
N SER A 71 -34.38 -12.91 -8.90
CA SER A 71 -33.56 -14.09 -9.18
C SER A 71 -32.28 -13.75 -9.95
N SER A 72 -32.35 -12.83 -10.93
CA SER A 72 -31.17 -12.30 -11.62
C SER A 72 -30.22 -11.58 -10.67
N MET A 73 -30.74 -10.76 -9.77
CA MET A 73 -29.95 -10.04 -8.78
C MET A 73 -29.26 -10.97 -7.78
N LEU A 74 -29.97 -12.01 -7.30
CA LEU A 74 -29.39 -13.04 -6.43
C LEU A 74 -28.29 -13.82 -7.15
N GLN A 75 -28.48 -14.12 -8.44
CA GLN A 75 -27.45 -14.74 -9.27
C GLN A 75 -26.22 -13.83 -9.41
N GLN A 76 -26.40 -12.52 -9.61
CA GLN A 76 -25.30 -11.55 -9.66
C GLN A 76 -24.56 -11.48 -8.32
N ILE A 77 -25.26 -11.44 -7.19
CA ILE A 77 -24.64 -11.42 -5.85
C ILE A 77 -23.86 -12.71 -5.59
N ARG A 78 -24.40 -13.88 -5.97
CA ARG A 78 -23.69 -15.18 -5.86
C ARG A 78 -22.48 -15.27 -6.79
N ALA A 79 -22.56 -14.61 -7.94
CA ALA A 79 -21.46 -14.55 -8.90
C ALA A 79 -20.38 -13.55 -8.50
N LYS A 80 -20.67 -12.56 -7.63
CA LYS A 80 -19.67 -11.69 -7.03
C LYS A 80 -18.73 -12.54 -6.18
N LYS A 81 -17.58 -12.87 -6.75
CA LYS A 81 -16.43 -13.39 -6.02
C LYS A 81 -15.56 -12.22 -5.60
N GLU A 82 -15.03 -12.29 -4.38
CA GLU A 82 -13.93 -11.41 -3.98
C GLU A 82 -12.82 -11.50 -5.03
N PRO A 83 -12.31 -10.36 -5.53
CA PRO A 83 -11.27 -10.39 -6.56
C PRO A 83 -10.02 -11.04 -6.00
N THR A 84 -9.41 -11.90 -6.81
CA THR A 84 -8.16 -12.59 -6.48
C THR A 84 -7.03 -11.58 -6.24
N LYS A 85 -5.93 -12.02 -5.59
CA LYS A 85 -4.75 -11.17 -5.39
C LYS A 85 -4.22 -10.60 -6.71
N ARG A 86 -4.21 -11.41 -7.79
CA ARG A 86 -3.77 -10.98 -9.14
C ARG A 86 -4.71 -9.93 -9.72
N GLU A 87 -6.03 -10.14 -9.65
CA GLU A 87 -7.02 -9.14 -10.11
C GLU A 87 -6.93 -7.82 -9.33
N LYS A 88 -6.74 -7.87 -8.00
CA LYS A 88 -6.49 -6.65 -7.21
C LYS A 88 -5.20 -5.96 -7.66
N LYS A 89 -4.11 -6.70 -7.89
CA LYS A 89 -2.83 -6.14 -8.39
C LYS A 89 -3.02 -5.47 -9.76
N ASN A 90 -3.79 -6.06 -10.67
CA ASN A 90 -4.06 -5.48 -11.98
C ASN A 90 -4.94 -4.22 -11.91
N ARG A 91 -6.02 -4.25 -11.12
CA ARG A 91 -6.87 -3.07 -10.87
C ARG A 91 -6.05 -1.91 -10.29
N ARG A 92 -5.22 -2.21 -9.30
CA ARG A 92 -4.28 -1.24 -8.71
C ARG A 92 -3.27 -0.76 -9.75
N PHE A 93 -2.74 -1.62 -10.61
CA PHE A 93 -1.83 -1.21 -11.68
C PHE A 93 -2.49 -0.21 -12.63
N ASN A 94 -3.73 -0.45 -13.07
CA ASN A 94 -4.47 0.49 -13.91
C ASN A 94 -4.67 1.84 -13.20
N LYS A 95 -5.01 1.82 -11.91
CA LYS A 95 -5.13 3.05 -11.10
C LYS A 95 -3.80 3.78 -10.95
N MET A 96 -2.72 3.04 -10.69
CA MET A 96 -1.36 3.55 -10.59
C MET A 96 -0.94 4.26 -11.89
N GLN A 97 -1.23 3.68 -13.05
CA GLN A 97 -0.95 4.31 -14.35
C GLN A 97 -1.72 5.63 -14.53
N LYS A 98 -2.97 5.71 -14.06
CA LYS A 98 -3.72 6.98 -14.04
C LYS A 98 -3.01 8.02 -13.14
N LEU A 99 -2.60 7.62 -11.93
CA LEU A 99 -1.91 8.50 -10.97
C LEU A 99 -0.52 8.96 -11.46
N LEU A 100 0.22 8.12 -12.17
CA LEU A 100 1.49 8.49 -12.79
C LEU A 100 1.31 9.54 -13.89
N LYS A 101 0.24 9.43 -14.69
CA LYS A 101 -0.10 10.43 -15.71
C LYS A 101 -0.55 11.76 -15.11
N GLU A 102 -1.29 11.72 -14.00
CA GLU A 102 -1.70 12.93 -13.26
C GLU A 102 -0.52 13.62 -12.55
N GLY A 103 0.50 12.85 -12.16
CA GLY A 103 1.74 13.37 -11.56
C GLY A 103 1.59 13.88 -10.12
N SER A 104 0.44 13.69 -9.49
CA SER A 104 0.13 14.20 -8.14
C SER A 104 0.66 13.26 -7.05
N PHE A 105 0.33 11.97 -7.14
CA PHE A 105 0.58 10.98 -6.08
C PHE A 105 2.02 10.46 -6.04
N PHE A 106 2.68 10.35 -7.19
CA PHE A 106 4.09 9.97 -7.32
C PHE A 106 5.02 11.18 -7.46
N SER A 107 4.59 12.35 -6.99
CA SER A 107 5.46 13.51 -6.87
C SER A 107 6.47 13.33 -5.74
N ASP A 108 7.61 14.00 -5.84
CA ASP A 108 8.67 13.95 -4.82
C ASP A 108 8.16 14.27 -3.41
N LEU A 109 7.29 15.27 -3.27
CA LEU A 109 6.64 15.62 -2.00
C LEU A 109 5.80 14.46 -1.46
N LYS A 110 4.95 13.85 -2.29
CA LYS A 110 4.07 12.76 -1.86
C LYS A 110 4.80 11.44 -1.65
N MET A 111 5.92 11.21 -2.33
CA MET A 111 6.76 10.05 -2.04
C MET A 111 7.53 10.23 -0.73
N ARG A 112 8.08 11.43 -0.49
CA ARG A 112 8.76 11.78 0.76
C ARG A 112 7.84 11.79 1.97
N GLU A 113 6.59 12.21 1.82
CA GLU A 113 5.58 12.17 2.90
C GLU A 113 5.32 10.72 3.36
N ARG A 114 5.29 9.79 2.41
CA ARG A 114 5.05 8.36 2.67
C ARG A 114 6.27 7.68 3.26
N GLU A 115 7.42 7.86 2.61
CA GLU A 115 8.68 7.18 2.93
C GLU A 115 9.84 8.16 3.10
N PRO A 116 9.81 9.01 4.14
CA PRO A 116 10.81 10.06 4.32
C PRO A 116 12.23 9.53 4.51
N TYR A 117 12.43 8.44 5.27
CA TYR A 117 13.77 7.91 5.54
C TYR A 117 14.45 7.44 4.25
N LEU A 118 13.73 6.62 3.50
CA LEU A 118 14.21 6.03 2.26
C LEU A 118 14.32 7.05 1.13
N TYR A 119 13.41 8.03 1.07
CA TYR A 119 13.49 9.14 0.14
C TYR A 119 14.77 9.95 0.37
N ASP A 120 15.06 10.31 1.62
CA ASP A 120 16.27 11.06 1.97
C ASP A 120 17.53 10.24 1.64
N ALA A 121 17.50 8.92 1.88
CA ALA A 121 18.57 7.98 1.58
C ALA A 121 18.87 7.83 0.09
N MET A 122 17.85 7.70 -0.76
CA MET A 122 18.00 7.38 -2.18
C MET A 122 18.03 8.63 -3.08
N VAL A 123 17.19 9.61 -2.77
CA VAL A 123 16.97 10.80 -3.61
C VAL A 123 17.51 12.07 -2.94
N GLY A 124 17.18 12.29 -1.66
CA GLY A 124 17.38 13.56 -0.97
C GLY A 124 18.81 14.09 -0.95
N ARG A 125 19.82 13.19 -0.88
CA ARG A 125 21.25 13.57 -0.86
C ARG A 125 21.76 14.17 -2.18
N PHE A 126 21.09 13.92 -3.30
CA PHE A 126 21.52 14.38 -4.63
C PHE A 126 20.71 15.55 -5.16
N LEU A 127 19.69 15.98 -4.41
CA LEU A 127 18.89 17.12 -4.79
C LEU A 127 19.73 18.40 -4.72
N ASN A 128 19.61 19.22 -5.75
CA ASN A 128 20.17 20.55 -5.77
C ASN A 128 19.48 21.44 -4.75
N GLU A 129 20.12 22.53 -4.31
CA GLU A 129 19.56 23.40 -3.28
C GLU A 129 18.18 23.98 -3.68
N ALA A 130 17.97 24.26 -4.97
CA ALA A 130 16.67 24.71 -5.47
C ALA A 130 15.56 23.64 -5.30
N GLU A 131 15.88 22.37 -5.52
CA GLU A 131 14.92 21.26 -5.37
C GLU A 131 14.65 20.99 -3.89
N ARG A 132 15.69 21.06 -3.05
CA ARG A 132 15.55 20.95 -1.59
C ARG A 132 14.65 22.04 -1.01
N ILE A 133 14.74 23.26 -1.53
CA ILE A 133 13.87 24.37 -1.14
C ILE A 133 12.41 24.03 -1.48
N GLN A 134 12.13 23.50 -2.68
CA GLN A 134 10.77 23.11 -3.09
C GLN A 134 10.15 22.00 -2.22
N LEU A 135 10.98 21.19 -1.57
CA LEU A 135 10.55 20.17 -0.62
C LEU A 135 10.26 20.69 0.79
N ARG A 136 10.61 21.94 1.09
CA ARG A 136 10.33 22.53 2.40
C ARG A 136 8.83 22.89 2.46
N PRO A 137 8.10 22.46 3.51
CA PRO A 137 6.70 22.85 3.69
C PRO A 137 6.49 24.38 3.72
N THR A 138 7.53 25.12 4.10
CA THR A 138 7.52 26.58 4.24
C THR A 138 7.54 27.36 2.92
N VAL A 139 7.80 26.73 1.78
CA VAL A 139 7.82 27.43 0.49
C VAL A 139 6.39 27.61 -0.03
N ASN A 140 6.01 28.86 -0.27
CA ASN A 140 4.74 29.19 -0.91
C ASN A 140 4.83 28.81 -2.40
N ARG A 141 4.06 27.80 -2.81
CA ARG A 141 3.88 27.46 -4.24
C ARG A 141 2.86 28.38 -4.91
N ASP A 142 1.90 28.86 -4.14
CA ASP A 142 0.91 29.83 -4.58
C ASP A 142 1.39 31.21 -4.14
N GLY A 143 1.57 32.13 -5.08
CA GLY A 143 2.16 33.47 -4.86
C GLY A 143 1.33 34.43 -3.99
N GLY A 144 0.47 33.92 -3.11
CA GLY A 144 -0.30 34.66 -2.13
C GLY A 144 0.43 34.80 -0.78
N GLU A 145 -0.02 35.76 0.01
CA GLU A 145 0.43 35.93 1.40
C GLU A 145 -0.02 34.71 2.22
N CYS A 146 0.93 34.05 2.88
CA CYS A 146 0.67 32.86 3.71
C CYS A 146 0.29 33.32 5.11
N SER A 147 -0.88 32.90 5.61
CA SER A 147 -1.31 33.25 6.96
C SER A 147 -0.38 32.62 8.00
N TRP A 148 -0.27 33.21 9.19
CA TRP A 148 0.42 32.56 10.32
C TRP A 148 -0.15 31.17 10.63
N SER A 149 -1.45 30.98 10.41
CA SER A 149 -2.10 29.68 10.53
C SER A 149 -1.55 28.68 9.52
N ASP A 150 -1.36 29.08 8.26
CA ASP A 150 -0.81 28.22 7.22
C ASP A 150 0.65 27.87 7.51
N MET A 151 1.43 28.85 8.02
CA MET A 151 2.81 28.61 8.44
C MET A 151 2.88 27.62 9.62
N MET A 152 1.94 27.70 10.57
CA MET A 152 1.87 26.77 11.69
C MET A 152 1.52 25.35 11.23
N SER A 153 0.51 25.19 10.37
CA SER A 153 0.15 23.88 9.80
C SER A 153 1.31 23.25 9.02
N ARG A 154 2.05 24.04 8.24
CA ARG A 154 3.25 23.57 7.53
C ARG A 154 4.38 23.15 8.47
N PHE A 155 4.51 23.80 9.62
CA PHE A 155 5.49 23.42 10.62
C PHE A 155 5.11 22.09 11.29
N GLU A 156 3.82 21.90 11.61
CA GLU A 156 3.28 20.64 12.10
C GLU A 156 3.51 19.52 11.07
N ASP A 157 3.19 19.74 9.80
CA ASP A 157 3.48 18.78 8.71
C ASP A 157 4.97 18.41 8.66
N SER A 158 5.86 19.41 8.81
CA SER A 158 7.30 19.18 8.86
C SER A 158 7.72 18.33 10.05
N GLN A 159 7.10 18.53 11.22
CA GLN A 159 7.37 17.72 12.41
C GLN A 159 6.90 16.29 12.20
N VAL A 160 5.69 16.08 11.69
CA VAL A 160 5.15 14.74 11.41
C VAL A 160 6.06 13.96 10.45
N ILE A 161 6.55 14.61 9.38
CA ILE A 161 7.48 13.97 8.43
C ILE A 161 8.81 13.63 9.13
N SER A 162 9.34 14.53 9.95
CA SER A 162 10.60 14.31 10.68
C SER A 162 10.48 13.19 11.71
N GLU A 163 9.38 13.13 12.45
CA GLU A 163 9.10 12.07 13.42
C GLU A 163 8.96 10.73 12.73
N ARG A 164 8.17 10.67 11.64
CA ARG A 164 8.02 9.47 10.81
C ARG A 164 9.37 8.99 10.28
N ARG A 165 10.23 9.91 9.82
CA ARG A 165 11.58 9.59 9.36
C ARG A 165 12.40 8.93 10.45
N ASN A 166 12.42 9.50 11.66
CA ASN A 166 13.20 8.97 12.77
C ASN A 166 12.67 7.59 13.20
N VAL A 167 11.34 7.39 13.22
CA VAL A 167 10.74 6.06 13.49
C VAL A 167 11.15 5.06 12.41
N GLN A 168 11.00 5.44 11.14
CA GLN A 168 11.40 4.59 10.02
C GLN A 168 12.87 4.23 10.10
N GLU A 169 13.76 5.17 10.43
CA GLU A 169 15.20 4.93 10.62
C GLU A 169 15.46 3.89 11.72
N THR A 170 14.80 4.01 12.88
CA THR A 170 14.99 3.08 13.99
C THR A 170 14.41 1.68 13.75
N GLU A 171 13.31 1.61 12.99
CA GLU A 171 12.62 0.35 12.67
C GLU A 171 13.10 -0.24 11.34
N TRP A 172 14.07 0.39 10.67
CA TRP A 172 14.50 -0.02 9.34
C TRP A 172 15.30 -1.31 9.42
N GLU A 173 14.69 -2.40 8.93
CA GLU A 173 15.34 -3.68 8.77
C GLU A 173 15.48 -4.03 7.28
N PRO A 174 16.72 -4.25 6.77
CA PRO A 174 16.97 -4.55 5.35
C PRO A 174 16.20 -5.77 4.82
N ASN A 175 15.87 -6.72 5.71
CA ASN A 175 15.22 -7.99 5.40
C ASN A 175 13.76 -8.08 5.89
N SER A 176 13.19 -7.03 6.48
CA SER A 176 11.80 -7.07 7.01
C SER A 176 10.72 -6.91 5.94
N SER A 177 11.09 -6.49 4.73
CA SER A 177 10.15 -6.46 3.63
C SER A 177 9.81 -7.89 3.21
N THR A 178 8.73 -8.43 3.76
CA THR A 178 8.06 -9.64 3.27
C THR A 178 7.69 -9.44 1.79
N CYS A 179 8.63 -9.77 0.90
CA CYS A 179 8.39 -10.04 -0.50
C CYS A 179 7.92 -11.50 -0.58
N HIS A 180 6.69 -11.71 -1.04
CA HIS A 180 6.15 -13.05 -1.25
C HIS A 180 7.03 -13.86 -2.21
N GLU A 181 7.22 -15.14 -1.90
CA GLU A 181 8.10 -16.12 -2.54
C GLU A 181 7.82 -16.39 -4.04
N GLU A 182 6.80 -15.77 -4.63
CA GLU A 182 6.30 -16.11 -5.98
C GLU A 182 6.76 -15.15 -7.11
N ASP A 183 7.45 -14.05 -6.81
CA ASP A 183 7.90 -13.10 -7.84
C ASP A 183 9.34 -13.40 -8.29
N ARG A 184 9.55 -13.75 -9.57
CA ARG A 184 10.86 -14.01 -10.20
C ARG A 184 11.74 -12.75 -10.35
N GLY A 185 11.52 -11.74 -9.51
CA GLY A 185 12.21 -10.44 -9.48
C GLY A 185 13.01 -10.21 -8.18
N HIS A 186 13.44 -11.30 -7.52
CA HIS A 186 14.11 -11.30 -6.21
C HIS A 186 15.40 -10.43 -6.18
N ASP A 187 16.04 -10.24 -7.33
CA ASP A 187 17.33 -9.55 -7.44
C ASP A 187 17.21 -8.01 -7.25
N HIS A 188 16.23 -7.36 -7.90
CA HIS A 188 16.13 -5.89 -7.86
C HIS A 188 15.76 -5.32 -6.49
N SER A 189 14.88 -5.99 -5.73
CA SER A 189 14.52 -5.51 -4.38
C SER A 189 15.67 -5.72 -3.40
N SER A 190 16.36 -6.87 -3.49
CA SER A 190 17.51 -7.16 -2.64
C SER A 190 18.65 -6.17 -2.88
N ARG A 191 18.93 -5.84 -4.15
CA ARG A 191 19.90 -4.80 -4.53
C ARG A 191 19.52 -3.43 -3.95
N PHE A 192 18.25 -3.05 -4.07
CA PHE A 192 17.75 -1.79 -3.52
C PHE A 192 17.97 -1.69 -2.00
N PHE A 193 17.60 -2.72 -1.22
CA PHE A 193 17.79 -2.70 0.24
C PHE A 193 19.26 -2.81 0.67
N ALA A 194 20.08 -3.55 -0.08
CA ALA A 194 21.53 -3.57 0.15
C ALA A 194 22.15 -2.18 -0.08
N HIS A 195 21.69 -1.46 -1.11
CA HIS A 195 22.11 -0.09 -1.41
C HIS A 195 21.83 0.85 -0.25
N VAL A 196 20.58 0.83 0.22
CA VAL A 196 20.14 1.64 1.36
C VAL A 196 20.94 1.27 2.62
N SER A 197 21.18 -0.03 2.86
CA SER A 197 21.94 -0.50 4.02
C SER A 197 23.35 0.07 4.02
N ASN A 198 24.07 -0.14 2.92
CA ASN A 198 25.46 0.28 2.78
C ASN A 198 25.58 1.82 2.86
N ARG A 199 24.61 2.52 2.26
CA ARG A 199 24.61 3.98 2.19
C ARG A 199 24.26 4.67 3.51
N MET A 200 23.45 4.04 4.34
CA MET A 200 23.08 4.55 5.67
C MET A 200 24.06 4.09 6.76
N ALA A 201 24.64 2.89 6.65
CA ALA A 201 25.77 2.46 7.47
C ALA A 201 27.04 3.31 7.23
N GLY A 202 27.20 3.88 6.03
CA GLY A 202 28.28 4.80 5.66
C GLY A 202 28.21 6.20 6.29
N GLY A 203 27.38 6.40 7.31
CA GLY A 203 27.35 7.59 8.17
C GLY A 203 28.43 7.57 9.26
N GLY A 204 29.68 7.26 8.89
CA GLY A 204 30.81 7.22 9.81
C GLY A 204 31.91 6.34 9.25
N THR A 205 33.06 6.93 8.94
CA THR A 205 34.32 6.18 8.96
C THR A 205 34.60 5.85 10.43
N GLU A 206 33.84 4.93 11.00
CA GLU A 206 34.08 4.44 12.34
C GLU A 206 35.12 3.33 12.20
N PHE A 207 36.35 3.72 12.52
CA PHE A 207 37.44 2.85 12.88
C PHE A 207 36.88 1.70 13.73
N ILE A 208 36.81 0.50 13.14
CA ILE A 208 36.61 -0.74 13.90
C ILE A 208 37.89 -0.89 14.72
N PRO A 209 37.86 -0.75 16.05
CA PRO A 209 39.01 -1.12 16.86
C PRO A 209 39.22 -2.62 16.63
N GLU A 210 40.41 -3.02 16.20
CA GLU A 210 40.88 -4.38 16.42
C GLU A 210 40.92 -4.56 17.94
N GLU A 211 39.81 -5.06 18.50
CA GLU A 211 39.75 -5.48 19.88
C GLU A 211 40.29 -6.90 19.94
N ASP A 212 41.60 -6.99 20.21
CA ASP A 212 42.23 -8.20 20.71
C ASP A 212 41.62 -8.51 22.09
N GLY A 213 40.70 -9.47 22.13
CA GLY A 213 40.10 -10.00 23.33
C GLY A 213 40.05 -11.52 23.28
N ASP A 214 41.07 -12.15 23.87
CA ASP A 214 41.00 -13.55 24.33
C ASP A 214 39.89 -13.67 25.37
N ASP A 215 38.91 -14.55 25.14
CA ASP A 215 38.49 -15.55 26.12
C ASP A 215 37.66 -16.65 25.45
N ASP A 216 38.09 -17.88 25.70
CA ASP A 216 37.52 -19.13 25.22
C ASP A 216 36.12 -19.39 25.81
N GLU A 217 35.19 -19.92 25.01
CA GLU A 217 34.32 -21.03 25.43
C GLU A 217 33.67 -21.70 24.21
N ASP A 218 33.78 -23.02 24.17
CA ASP A 218 33.50 -23.91 23.05
C ASP A 218 32.04 -23.89 22.56
N GLU A 219 31.75 -23.26 21.41
CA GLU A 219 30.54 -23.55 20.62
C GLU A 219 30.89 -23.64 19.12
N ASP A 220 30.92 -24.88 18.64
CA ASP A 220 30.93 -25.35 17.24
C ASP A 220 31.70 -24.47 16.23
N ASP A 221 32.99 -24.78 16.07
CA ASP A 221 33.93 -24.27 15.06
C ASP A 221 33.36 -24.16 13.63
N ASP A 222 32.35 -24.97 13.32
CA ASP A 222 31.70 -24.99 12.01
C ASP A 222 30.71 -23.85 11.82
N ILE A 223 29.98 -23.42 12.87
CA ILE A 223 29.01 -22.32 12.79
C ILE A 223 29.73 -20.98 12.69
N THR A 224 30.80 -20.79 13.46
CA THR A 224 31.62 -19.58 13.40
C THR A 224 32.39 -19.48 12.07
N LYS A 225 32.87 -20.60 11.53
CA LYS A 225 33.42 -20.67 10.16
C LYS A 225 32.36 -20.34 9.12
N LEU A 226 31.16 -20.94 9.18
CA LEU A 226 30.05 -20.64 8.27
C LEU A 226 29.68 -19.16 8.32
N ARG A 227 29.66 -18.54 9.50
CA ARG A 227 29.37 -17.10 9.66
C ARG A 227 30.45 -16.24 8.99
N LYS A 228 31.73 -16.55 9.21
CA LYS A 228 32.86 -15.87 8.55
C LYS A 228 32.90 -16.14 7.05
N GLU A 229 32.51 -17.32 6.59
CA GLU A 229 32.42 -17.65 5.17
C GLU A 229 31.25 -16.94 4.50
N MET A 230 30.08 -16.91 5.13
CA MET A 230 28.92 -16.14 4.66
C MET A 230 29.22 -14.64 4.63
N GLU A 231 29.93 -14.11 5.63
CA GLU A 231 30.35 -12.72 5.66
C GLU A 231 31.41 -12.42 4.58
N LYS A 232 32.37 -13.33 4.37
CA LYS A 232 33.31 -13.24 3.24
C LYS A 232 32.61 -13.34 1.90
N LEU A 233 31.64 -14.24 1.74
CA LEU A 233 30.86 -14.40 0.51
C LEU A 233 30.01 -13.16 0.26
N ALA A 234 29.34 -12.61 1.26
CA ALA A 234 28.60 -11.36 1.14
C ALA A 234 29.52 -10.18 0.80
N LYS A 235 30.73 -10.14 1.36
CA LYS A 235 31.74 -9.10 1.07
C LYS A 235 32.35 -9.26 -0.31
N LEU A 236 32.56 -10.51 -0.75
CA LEU A 236 33.09 -10.85 -2.08
C LEU A 236 32.04 -10.60 -3.16
N GLU A 237 30.79 -10.97 -2.90
CA GLU A 237 29.62 -10.66 -3.70
C GLU A 237 29.45 -9.14 -3.83
N ALA A 238 29.47 -8.41 -2.71
CA ALA A 238 29.46 -6.93 -2.72
C ALA A 238 30.64 -6.34 -3.51
N SER A 239 31.85 -6.89 -3.39
CA SER A 239 33.02 -6.42 -4.15
C SER A 239 32.98 -6.79 -5.64
N GLN A 240 32.35 -7.93 -5.98
CA GLN A 240 32.13 -8.35 -7.36
C GLN A 240 31.08 -7.45 -8.03
N TYR A 241 30.14 -6.89 -7.26
CA TYR A 241 29.20 -5.88 -7.72
C TYR A 241 29.82 -4.48 -7.88
N ASP A 242 30.83 -4.12 -7.07
CA ASP A 242 31.61 -2.87 -7.23
C ASP A 242 32.46 -2.86 -8.53
N GLU A 243 32.90 -4.03 -9.00
CA GLU A 243 33.64 -4.19 -10.26
C GLU A 243 32.74 -4.16 -11.51
N LEU A 244 31.41 -4.26 -11.35
CA LEU A 244 30.40 -4.18 -12.40
C LEU A 244 29.97 -2.73 -12.73
N GLY A 245 30.89 -1.76 -12.67
CA GLY A 245 30.90 -0.62 -13.59
C GLY A 245 29.68 0.31 -13.68
N ASP A 246 28.71 0.28 -12.77
CA ASP A 246 27.65 1.29 -12.68
C ASP A 246 27.90 2.13 -11.43
N GLN A 247 28.50 3.30 -11.61
CA GLN A 247 28.43 4.34 -10.58
C GLN A 247 26.95 4.56 -10.29
N ASP A 248 26.55 4.47 -9.03
CA ASP A 248 25.19 4.76 -8.58
C ASP A 248 24.76 6.18 -8.97
N THR A 249 24.31 6.36 -10.20
CA THR A 249 23.93 7.67 -10.68
C THR A 249 22.69 8.11 -9.91
N PRO A 250 22.56 9.40 -9.58
CA PRO A 250 21.35 9.92 -8.93
C PRO A 250 20.05 9.51 -9.64
N ALA A 251 20.10 9.35 -10.96
CA ALA A 251 18.97 8.90 -11.77
C ALA A 251 18.60 7.43 -11.53
N MET A 252 19.60 6.55 -11.39
CA MET A 252 19.37 5.13 -11.10
C MET A 252 18.72 4.96 -9.72
N LEU A 253 19.30 5.58 -8.69
CA LEU A 253 18.77 5.50 -7.32
C LEU A 253 17.34 6.07 -7.22
N ARG A 254 17.05 7.14 -7.97
CA ARG A 254 15.69 7.66 -8.08
C ARG A 254 14.74 6.67 -8.75
N SER A 255 15.16 6.04 -9.84
CA SER A 255 14.37 5.03 -10.56
C SER A 255 14.06 3.81 -9.68
N GLU A 256 15.04 3.34 -8.91
CA GLU A 256 14.84 2.23 -7.97
C GLU A 256 13.87 2.60 -6.85
N PHE A 257 14.02 3.80 -6.28
CA PHE A 257 13.08 4.31 -5.28
C PHE A 257 11.65 4.44 -5.83
N GLU A 258 11.49 4.97 -7.05
CA GLU A 258 10.18 5.04 -7.71
C GLU A 258 9.57 3.65 -7.93
N SER A 259 10.37 2.68 -8.37
CA SER A 259 9.94 1.29 -8.52
C SER A 259 9.47 0.69 -7.19
N TYR A 260 10.22 0.92 -6.11
CA TYR A 260 9.81 0.51 -4.76
C TYR A 260 8.47 1.12 -4.35
N MET A 261 8.27 2.43 -4.56
CA MET A 261 7.00 3.10 -4.25
C MET A 261 5.83 2.56 -5.10
N GLN A 262 6.08 2.21 -6.37
CA GLN A 262 5.08 1.57 -7.23
C GLN A 262 4.71 0.17 -6.73
N GLN A 263 5.70 -0.66 -6.37
CA GLN A 263 5.47 -2.01 -5.85
C GLN A 263 4.68 -1.98 -4.54
N ARG A 264 5.00 -1.04 -3.64
CA ARG A 264 4.22 -0.82 -2.42
C ARG A 264 2.78 -0.46 -2.69
N PHE A 265 2.56 0.41 -3.67
CA PHE A 265 1.21 0.78 -4.07
C PHE A 265 0.43 -0.44 -4.57
N LEU A 266 1.03 -1.26 -5.42
CA LEU A 266 0.43 -2.50 -5.93
C LEU A 266 0.14 -3.50 -4.81
N ALA A 267 1.06 -3.61 -3.83
CA ALA A 267 0.88 -4.46 -2.65
C ALA A 267 -0.23 -3.98 -1.71
N GLY A 268 -0.67 -2.72 -1.81
CA GLY A 268 -1.70 -2.14 -0.95
C GLY A 268 -1.17 -1.60 0.37
N LYS A 269 0.13 -1.32 0.46
CA LYS A 269 0.80 -0.87 1.70
C LYS A 269 0.59 0.62 1.99
N ASP A 270 0.04 1.40 1.04
CA ASP A 270 -0.16 2.85 1.20
C ASP A 270 -1.58 3.22 1.69
N HIS A 271 -2.25 2.33 2.45
CA HIS A 271 -3.65 2.52 2.86
C HIS A 271 -3.88 3.77 3.74
N GLN A 272 -2.82 4.29 4.37
CA GLN A 272 -2.85 5.54 5.14
C GLN A 272 -2.97 6.78 4.22
N PHE A 273 -2.56 6.66 2.96
CA PHE A 273 -2.42 7.76 2.01
C PHE A 273 -3.30 7.60 0.77
N PHE A 274 -3.85 6.40 0.55
CA PHE A 274 -4.70 6.08 -0.58
C PHE A 274 -5.81 5.11 -0.19
N ASP A 275 -7.04 5.46 -0.55
CA ASP A 275 -8.19 4.58 -0.36
C ASP A 275 -8.31 3.57 -1.51
N TYR A 276 -7.83 2.35 -1.25
CA TYR A 276 -7.87 1.24 -2.21
C TYR A 276 -9.28 0.71 -2.51
N SER A 277 -10.30 1.04 -1.72
CA SER A 277 -11.68 0.66 -2.04
C SER A 277 -12.12 1.24 -3.39
N THR A 278 -11.57 2.40 -3.75
CA THR A 278 -11.80 3.11 -5.02
C THR A 278 -11.29 2.37 -6.25
N CYS A 279 -10.46 1.33 -6.11
CA CYS A 279 -9.99 0.52 -7.23
C CYS A 279 -10.25 -0.98 -7.04
N ASP A 280 -10.22 -1.48 -5.82
CA ASP A 280 -10.36 -2.91 -5.56
C ASP A 280 -11.81 -3.39 -5.72
N ASN A 281 -12.80 -2.55 -5.41
CA ASN A 281 -14.22 -2.92 -5.40
C ASN A 281 -14.96 -2.55 -6.69
N ILE A 282 -14.35 -1.73 -7.55
CA ILE A 282 -14.97 -1.31 -8.81
C ILE A 282 -14.78 -2.41 -9.85
N ASN A 283 -15.89 -2.88 -10.42
CA ASN A 283 -15.88 -3.78 -11.56
C ASN A 283 -15.63 -3.00 -12.86
N GLU A 284 -14.49 -2.32 -12.92
CA GLU A 284 -14.00 -1.66 -14.14
C GLU A 284 -13.45 -2.72 -15.10
N ILE A 285 -13.60 -2.47 -16.41
CA ILE A 285 -12.98 -3.31 -17.45
C ILE A 285 -11.47 -3.24 -17.25
N ASP A 286 -10.86 -4.38 -16.95
CA ASP A 286 -9.42 -4.52 -16.78
C ASP A 286 -8.78 -4.92 -18.12
N PRO A 287 -8.12 -3.99 -18.85
CA PRO A 287 -7.50 -4.30 -20.13
C PRO A 287 -6.33 -5.30 -20.01
N ILE A 288 -5.80 -5.51 -18.80
CA ILE A 288 -4.69 -6.46 -18.56
C ILE A 288 -5.24 -7.89 -18.41
N LYS A 289 -6.52 -8.03 -18.09
CA LYS A 289 -7.15 -9.32 -17.88
C LYS A 289 -7.10 -10.22 -19.11
N GLU A 290 -7.25 -9.68 -20.32
CA GLU A 290 -7.18 -10.46 -21.55
C GLU A 290 -5.81 -11.12 -21.72
N ARG A 291 -4.73 -10.36 -21.48
CA ARG A 291 -3.36 -10.90 -21.54
C ARG A 291 -3.11 -11.96 -20.45
N ASP A 292 -3.63 -11.74 -19.25
CA ASP A 292 -3.53 -12.70 -18.15
C ASP A 292 -4.28 -14.01 -18.45
N ASP A 293 -5.43 -13.91 -19.10
CA ASP A 293 -6.22 -15.06 -19.55
C ASP A 293 -5.49 -15.83 -20.66
N GLU A 294 -4.77 -15.14 -21.56
CA GLU A 294 -3.87 -15.74 -22.56
C GLU A 294 -2.67 -16.45 -21.91
N GLU A 295 -1.94 -15.80 -20.99
CA GLU A 295 -0.82 -16.44 -20.27
C GLU A 295 -1.26 -17.69 -19.51
N ARG A 296 -2.41 -17.60 -18.82
CA ARG A 296 -3.00 -18.75 -18.11
C ARG A 296 -3.44 -19.86 -19.05
N TRP A 297 -3.67 -19.57 -20.33
CA TRP A 297 -3.92 -20.57 -21.36
C TRP A 297 -2.61 -21.28 -21.75
N PHE A 298 -1.50 -20.55 -21.93
CA PHE A 298 -0.19 -21.11 -22.25
C PHE A 298 0.41 -21.96 -21.10
N ASP A 299 0.20 -21.59 -19.84
CA ASP A 299 0.73 -22.33 -18.68
C ASP A 299 0.03 -23.69 -18.42
N LYS A 300 -1.06 -23.99 -19.14
CA LYS A 300 -1.85 -25.22 -18.97
C LYS A 300 -1.52 -26.34 -19.96
N ASP A 301 -0.69 -26.06 -20.96
CA ASP A 301 -0.14 -27.05 -21.91
C ASP A 301 1.23 -27.57 -21.43
#